data_AF-A0A973FR97-F1
#
_entry.id   AF-A0A973FR97-F1
#
_cell.length_a   1.000
_cell.length_b   1.000
_cell.length_c   1.000
_cell.angle_alpha   90.00
_cell.angle_beta   90.00
_cell.angle_gamma   90.00
#
_symmetry.space_group_name_H-M   'P 1'
#
loop_
_entity.id
_entity.type
_entity.pdbx_description
1 polymer ?
#
loop_
_entity_poly.entity_id
_entity_poly.type
_entity_poly.pdbx_seq_one_letter_code
_entity_poly.pdbx_strand_id
1 'polypeptide(L)'
;MGAADLKSTRVPGQSTAGRRWPASGATARSLLLVLALAIVVGMMAYQAPPTGRVRVGWLGDRLFLGAHAALGDAPVARGDFFADDLTPDAPGGRSRWTREHARIDLPNLGAGADLALTLVVQGWPADVLRSDVDQPLVRVLADQTEVGTFTPSSDWQRYDLRIPASAQVGSDLTIELRSSATFTDTLTYGGDPRPKGLRLSEVRVAPADNHLIAVYPPAWSAVWLLCVNALLLYLLLRRLFAAAPLRYTLTMVGVGMAGVGLALVRVWMGAALLVALTVLGILLLVAWRGELLTLLRALVRRYTQGRGLGYGLVAAALLWFTFSLIAPLSWLGSQGGTLFWRVFPDSLL
;
A
#
# COMPACT_ATOMS: atom_id res chain seq x y z
N MET A 1 -88.71 -4.36 -9.87
CA MET A 1 -87.49 -3.57 -10.13
C MET A 1 -86.32 -4.34 -9.52
N GLY A 2 -85.61 -5.09 -10.36
CA GLY A 2 -84.64 -6.10 -9.95
C GLY A 2 -83.25 -5.52 -9.69
N ALA A 3 -82.62 -5.99 -8.61
CA ALA A 3 -81.26 -5.67 -8.23
C ALA A 3 -80.27 -6.17 -9.29
N ALA A 4 -79.46 -5.23 -9.80
CA ALA A 4 -78.40 -5.53 -10.74
C ALA A 4 -77.22 -6.21 -10.02
N ASP A 5 -76.98 -7.44 -10.44
CA ASP A 5 -75.92 -8.37 -10.09
C ASP A 5 -74.55 -7.81 -10.56
N LEU A 6 -73.77 -7.22 -9.65
CA LEU A 6 -72.40 -6.78 -9.89
C LEU A 6 -71.46 -7.98 -9.83
N LYS A 7 -71.29 -8.66 -10.97
CA LYS A 7 -70.26 -9.70 -11.15
C LYS A 7 -68.86 -9.09 -11.07
N SER A 8 -68.12 -9.48 -10.03
CA SER A 8 -66.69 -9.21 -9.90
C SER A 8 -65.90 -9.94 -10.99
N THR A 9 -65.40 -9.22 -11.99
CA THR A 9 -64.40 -9.74 -12.93
C THR A 9 -63.06 -9.87 -12.20
N ARG A 10 -62.81 -11.05 -11.63
CA ARG A 10 -61.44 -11.46 -11.26
C ARG A 10 -60.65 -11.66 -12.55
N VAL A 11 -59.64 -10.84 -12.76
CA VAL A 11 -58.61 -11.05 -13.78
C VAL A 11 -57.81 -12.31 -13.40
N PRO A 12 -57.86 -13.40 -14.18
CA PRO A 12 -56.98 -14.55 -13.96
C PRO A 12 -55.65 -14.28 -14.67
N GLY A 13 -54.53 -14.25 -13.93
CA GLY A 13 -53.21 -14.30 -14.57
C GLY A 13 -52.12 -13.38 -14.03
N GLN A 14 -52.26 -12.73 -12.87
CA GLN A 14 -51.07 -12.28 -12.15
C GLN A 14 -50.47 -13.47 -11.42
N SER A 15 -49.62 -14.23 -12.12
CA SER A 15 -48.65 -15.07 -11.46
C SER A 15 -47.81 -14.15 -10.57
N THR A 16 -48.02 -14.26 -9.26
CA THR A 16 -47.04 -13.81 -8.28
C THR A 16 -45.83 -14.72 -8.49
N ALA A 17 -45.01 -14.40 -9.50
CA ALA A 17 -43.64 -14.86 -9.59
C ALA A 17 -42.95 -14.31 -8.34
N GLY A 18 -43.07 -15.08 -7.25
CA GLY A 18 -42.39 -14.82 -6.01
C GLY A 18 -40.94 -14.61 -6.38
N ARG A 19 -40.44 -13.39 -6.14
CA ARG A 19 -39.00 -13.14 -6.05
C ARG A 19 -38.49 -14.14 -5.02
N ARG A 20 -38.06 -15.31 -5.48
CA ARG A 20 -37.27 -16.24 -4.69
C ARG A 20 -36.02 -15.46 -4.36
N TRP A 21 -35.96 -14.95 -3.14
CA TRP A 21 -34.73 -14.46 -2.56
C TRP A 21 -33.72 -15.59 -2.77
N PRO A 22 -32.60 -15.35 -3.49
CA PRO A 22 -31.62 -16.39 -3.72
C PRO A 22 -31.20 -16.93 -2.35
N ALA A 23 -31.22 -18.25 -2.20
CA ALA A 23 -30.91 -18.92 -0.95
C ALA A 23 -29.62 -18.34 -0.35
N SER A 24 -29.77 -17.57 0.73
CA SER A 24 -28.68 -16.84 1.39
C SER A 24 -27.51 -17.75 1.72
N GLY A 25 -27.79 -19.03 2.03
CA GLY A 25 -26.79 -20.06 2.31
C GLY A 25 -25.80 -20.35 1.17
N ALA A 26 -26.24 -20.36 -0.09
CA ALA A 26 -25.35 -20.65 -1.22
C ALA A 26 -24.34 -19.52 -1.46
N THR A 27 -24.76 -18.27 -1.23
CA THR A 27 -23.90 -17.08 -1.35
C THR A 27 -22.98 -16.92 -0.14
N ALA A 28 -23.43 -17.33 1.05
CA ALA A 28 -22.61 -17.31 2.26
C ALA A 28 -21.47 -18.33 2.19
N ARG A 29 -21.77 -19.59 1.84
CA ARG A 29 -20.76 -20.67 1.70
C ARG A 29 -19.65 -20.29 0.75
N SER A 30 -20.02 -19.64 -0.34
CA SER A 30 -19.11 -19.36 -1.40
C SER A 30 -18.21 -18.15 -1.13
N LEU A 31 -18.73 -17.16 -0.40
CA LEU A 31 -17.95 -16.06 0.13
C LEU A 31 -16.95 -16.59 1.18
N LEU A 32 -17.37 -17.51 2.04
CA LEU A 32 -16.48 -18.20 2.98
C LEU A 32 -15.35 -18.94 2.25
N LEU A 33 -15.65 -19.63 1.15
CA LEU A 33 -14.63 -20.30 0.33
C LEU A 33 -13.64 -19.31 -0.29
N VAL A 34 -14.10 -18.16 -0.80
CA VAL A 34 -13.22 -17.11 -1.32
C VAL A 34 -12.31 -16.57 -0.23
N LEU A 35 -12.84 -16.31 0.96
CA LEU A 35 -12.04 -15.82 2.10
C LEU A 35 -11.05 -16.86 2.59
N ALA A 36 -11.47 -18.12 2.74
CA ALA A 36 -10.58 -19.22 3.11
C ALA A 36 -9.44 -19.38 2.11
N LEU A 37 -9.75 -19.31 0.80
CA LEU A 37 -8.74 -19.32 -0.25
C LEU A 37 -7.78 -18.13 -0.14
N ALA A 38 -8.29 -16.91 0.07
CA ALA A 38 -7.46 -15.73 0.22
C ALA A 38 -6.51 -15.83 1.42
N ILE A 39 -6.97 -16.38 2.55
CA ILE A 39 -6.14 -16.64 3.73
C ILE A 39 -5.04 -17.65 3.38
N VAL A 40 -5.40 -18.81 2.82
CA VAL A 40 -4.44 -19.87 2.48
C VAL A 40 -3.42 -19.39 1.45
N VAL A 41 -3.87 -18.72 0.39
CA VAL A 41 -3.00 -18.15 -0.66
C VAL A 41 -2.07 -17.09 -0.06
N GLY A 42 -2.60 -16.21 0.79
CA GLY A 42 -1.79 -15.21 1.50
C GLY A 42 -0.71 -15.86 2.35
N MET A 43 -1.08 -16.81 3.22
CA MET A 43 -0.12 -17.53 4.07
C MET A 43 0.95 -18.27 3.26
N MET A 44 0.56 -18.93 2.17
CA MET A 44 1.47 -19.64 1.27
C MET A 44 2.41 -18.70 0.52
N ALA A 45 1.95 -17.51 0.12
CA ALA A 45 2.80 -16.51 -0.55
C ALA A 45 3.95 -16.03 0.36
N TYR A 46 3.73 -15.99 1.68
CA TYR A 46 4.78 -15.65 2.65
C TYR A 46 5.79 -16.75 2.91
N GLN A 47 5.54 -17.99 2.45
CA GLN A 47 6.53 -19.06 2.50
C GLN A 47 7.57 -18.94 1.36
N ALA A 48 7.31 -18.11 0.35
CA ALA A 48 8.35 -17.73 -0.61
C ALA A 48 9.42 -16.85 0.07
N PRO A 49 10.68 -16.86 -0.41
CA PRO A 49 11.71 -16.00 0.17
C PRO A 49 11.38 -14.51 0.03
N PRO A 50 11.59 -13.68 1.07
CA PRO A 50 11.32 -12.24 1.00
C PRO A 50 12.23 -11.55 0.00
N THR A 51 11.65 -10.95 -1.04
CA THR A 51 12.38 -10.16 -2.03
C THR A 51 11.75 -8.79 -2.21
N GLY A 52 12.61 -7.79 -2.36
CA GLY A 52 12.23 -6.41 -2.61
C GLY A 52 13.31 -5.70 -3.41
N ARG A 53 12.91 -4.88 -4.37
CA ARG A 53 13.83 -4.03 -5.12
C ARG A 53 13.13 -2.72 -5.43
N VAL A 54 13.73 -1.62 -5.00
CA VAL A 54 13.26 -0.27 -5.26
C VAL A 54 14.39 0.49 -5.93
N ARG A 55 14.15 0.94 -7.16
CA ARG A 55 15.06 1.80 -7.91
C ARG A 55 14.55 3.22 -7.90
N VAL A 56 15.44 4.17 -7.70
CA VAL A 56 15.07 5.58 -7.78
C VAL A 56 14.64 5.92 -9.21
N GLY A 57 13.56 6.68 -9.31
CA GLY A 57 13.00 7.14 -10.57
C GLY A 57 12.12 6.11 -11.29
N TRP A 58 11.88 4.94 -10.69
CA TRP A 58 10.86 4.00 -11.16
C TRP A 58 9.46 4.42 -10.70
N LEU A 59 8.43 4.00 -11.45
CA LEU A 59 7.03 4.29 -11.14
C LEU A 59 6.68 3.81 -9.73
N GLY A 60 6.27 4.73 -8.85
CA GLY A 60 5.89 4.40 -7.47
C GLY A 60 7.05 4.23 -6.48
N ASP A 61 8.30 4.59 -6.84
CA ASP A 61 9.43 4.54 -5.91
C ASP A 61 9.21 5.38 -4.64
N ARG A 62 8.48 6.50 -4.77
CA ARG A 62 8.08 7.41 -3.69
C ARG A 62 7.15 6.80 -2.63
N LEU A 63 6.62 5.60 -2.89
CA LEU A 63 5.89 4.82 -1.89
C LEU A 63 6.83 4.24 -0.82
N PHE A 64 8.09 4.05 -1.19
CA PHE A 64 9.13 3.48 -0.32
C PHE A 64 10.20 4.51 0.03
N LEU A 65 10.47 5.45 -0.89
CA LEU A 65 11.47 6.51 -0.78
C LEU A 65 10.76 7.87 -0.77
N GLY A 66 10.17 8.24 0.37
CA GLY A 66 9.47 9.51 0.53
C GLY A 66 10.35 10.69 0.10
N ALA A 67 9.82 11.63 -0.68
CA ALA A 67 10.59 12.75 -1.20
C ALA A 67 9.87 14.08 -0.93
N HIS A 68 10.64 15.12 -0.64
CA HIS A 68 10.14 16.48 -0.42
C HIS A 68 11.19 17.53 -0.80
N ALA A 69 10.77 18.63 -1.41
CA ALA A 69 11.66 19.71 -1.86
C ALA A 69 12.06 20.74 -0.79
N ALA A 70 11.47 20.69 0.42
CA ALA A 70 11.64 21.74 1.43
C ALA A 70 12.99 21.59 2.14
N LEU A 71 13.60 22.70 2.56
CA LEU A 71 14.93 22.69 3.21
C LEU A 71 14.88 22.67 4.75
N GLY A 72 13.69 22.76 5.35
CA GLY A 72 13.55 22.80 6.81
C GLY A 72 13.68 21.44 7.51
N ASP A 73 13.58 21.47 8.84
CA ASP A 73 13.80 20.30 9.71
C ASP A 73 12.70 19.25 9.61
N ALA A 74 11.47 19.65 9.24
CA ALA A 74 10.34 18.71 9.19
C ALA A 74 10.55 17.57 8.17
N PRO A 75 10.99 17.82 6.91
CA PRO A 75 11.45 16.76 6.00
C PRO A 75 12.59 15.90 6.56
N VAL A 76 13.56 16.50 7.26
CA VAL A 76 14.67 15.76 7.88
C VAL A 76 14.14 14.80 8.94
N ALA A 77 13.27 15.27 9.84
CA ALA A 77 12.69 14.46 10.91
C ALA A 77 11.81 13.30 10.41
N ARG A 78 11.17 13.47 9.24
CA ARG A 78 10.43 12.37 8.57
C ARG A 78 11.33 11.39 7.82
N GLY A 79 12.58 11.77 7.55
CA GLY A 79 13.50 11.00 6.71
C GLY A 79 13.20 11.12 5.20
N ASP A 80 12.61 12.24 4.76
CA ASP A 80 12.32 12.48 3.33
C ASP A 80 13.63 12.72 2.54
N PHE A 81 13.75 12.08 1.39
CA PHE A 81 14.77 12.35 0.39
C PHE A 81 14.53 13.70 -0.30
N PHE A 82 15.56 14.22 -0.97
CA PHE A 82 15.34 15.24 -2.00
C PHE A 82 14.66 14.65 -3.24
N ALA A 83 14.21 15.52 -4.13
CA ALA A 83 13.72 15.10 -5.45
C ALA A 83 14.81 14.33 -6.22
N ASP A 84 14.37 13.48 -7.14
CA ASP A 84 15.25 12.69 -7.99
C ASP A 84 15.93 13.53 -9.06
N ASP A 85 17.23 13.27 -9.25
CA ASP A 85 18.07 13.92 -10.25
C ASP A 85 18.37 12.94 -11.40
N LEU A 86 18.44 13.48 -12.63
CA LEU A 86 19.02 12.75 -13.76
C LEU A 86 20.53 12.62 -13.53
N THR A 87 21.00 11.37 -13.46
CA THR A 87 22.36 11.03 -13.06
C THR A 87 22.90 10.00 -14.05
N PRO A 88 23.53 10.42 -15.16
CA PRO A 88 23.91 9.53 -16.26
C PRO A 88 24.83 8.38 -15.85
N ASP A 89 25.66 8.60 -14.82
CA ASP A 89 26.60 7.66 -14.22
C ASP A 89 25.94 6.70 -13.21
N ALA A 90 24.72 6.98 -12.75
CA ALA A 90 24.00 6.07 -11.87
C ALA A 90 23.54 4.82 -12.65
N PRO A 91 23.55 3.61 -12.03
CA PRO A 91 23.16 2.37 -12.71
C PRO A 91 21.75 2.35 -13.31
N GLY A 92 20.84 3.19 -12.79
CA GLY A 92 19.47 3.37 -13.30
C GLY A 92 19.26 4.70 -14.03
N GLY A 93 20.31 5.48 -14.27
CA GLY A 93 20.25 6.83 -14.86
C GLY A 93 19.65 7.91 -13.95
N ARG A 94 19.20 7.54 -12.74
CA ARG A 94 18.50 8.42 -11.79
C ARG A 94 18.92 8.09 -10.36
N SER A 95 18.89 9.10 -9.49
CA SER A 95 19.26 8.95 -8.08
C SER A 95 18.64 10.05 -7.21
N ARG A 96 18.64 9.88 -5.89
CA ARG A 96 18.17 10.86 -4.90
C ARG A 96 19.23 11.11 -3.85
N TRP A 97 19.45 12.37 -3.53
CA TRP A 97 20.23 12.74 -2.36
C TRP A 97 19.40 12.50 -1.09
N THR A 98 20.00 11.87 -0.09
CA THR A 98 19.51 11.89 1.28
C THR A 98 19.83 13.22 1.92
N ARG A 99 19.14 13.48 3.02
CA ARG A 99 19.53 14.49 4.00
C ARG A 99 20.49 13.86 5.02
N GLU A 100 20.64 14.49 6.18
CA GLU A 100 21.30 13.89 7.35
C GLU A 100 20.60 12.60 7.79
N HIS A 101 19.27 12.57 7.72
CA HIS A 101 18.44 11.41 7.99
C HIS A 101 17.59 11.07 6.76
N ALA A 102 17.53 9.78 6.41
CA ALA A 102 16.61 9.25 5.41
C ALA A 102 15.95 7.97 5.90
N ARG A 103 14.67 7.81 5.54
CA ARG A 103 13.83 6.67 5.92
C ARG A 103 13.32 5.97 4.67
N ILE A 104 13.44 4.65 4.66
CA ILE A 104 12.99 3.77 3.60
C ILE A 104 11.99 2.79 4.22
N ASP A 105 10.75 2.82 3.74
CA ASP A 105 9.69 1.95 4.24
C ASP A 105 9.45 0.80 3.25
N LEU A 106 9.56 -0.45 3.72
CA LEU A 106 9.30 -1.65 2.93
C LEU A 106 8.10 -2.41 3.53
N PRO A 107 6.88 -2.11 3.09
CA PRO A 107 5.68 -2.65 3.70
C PRO A 107 5.49 -4.13 3.39
N ASN A 108 4.93 -4.84 4.37
CA ASN A 108 4.48 -6.22 4.28
C ASN A 108 5.57 -7.20 3.80
N LEU A 109 6.83 -6.94 4.11
CA LEU A 109 7.94 -7.84 3.77
C LEU A 109 7.82 -9.20 4.46
N GLY A 110 7.16 -9.24 5.63
CA GLY A 110 7.13 -10.39 6.54
C GLY A 110 8.23 -10.26 7.60
N ALA A 111 8.22 -11.16 8.59
CA ALA A 111 9.17 -11.15 9.69
C ALA A 111 9.90 -12.49 9.81
N GLY A 112 10.94 -12.54 10.63
CA GLY A 112 11.55 -13.79 11.10
C GLY A 112 12.58 -14.43 10.16
N ALA A 113 12.92 -13.79 9.05
CA ALA A 113 14.02 -14.21 8.17
C ALA A 113 15.21 -13.29 8.32
N ASP A 114 16.44 -13.82 8.28
CA ASP A 114 17.62 -12.97 8.07
C ASP A 114 17.61 -12.44 6.64
N LEU A 115 17.87 -11.14 6.48
CA LEU A 115 17.79 -10.45 5.20
C LEU A 115 19.15 -9.89 4.80
N ALA A 116 19.47 -9.96 3.52
CA ALA A 116 20.55 -9.21 2.90
C ALA A 116 19.99 -7.90 2.33
N LEU A 117 20.44 -6.77 2.88
CA LEU A 117 20.18 -5.43 2.38
C LEU A 117 21.34 -5.01 1.47
N THR A 118 21.06 -4.75 0.21
CA THR A 118 22.00 -4.14 -0.74
C THR A 118 21.60 -2.71 -1.00
N LEU A 119 22.50 -1.76 -0.74
CA LEU A 119 22.36 -0.35 -1.08
C LEU A 119 23.32 0.00 -2.21
N VAL A 120 22.80 0.60 -3.28
CA VAL A 120 23.64 1.14 -4.37
C VAL A 120 23.71 2.65 -4.21
N VAL A 121 24.84 3.11 -3.68
CA VAL A 121 25.01 4.48 -3.22
C VAL A 121 26.31 5.11 -3.72
N GLN A 122 26.34 6.43 -3.71
CA GLN A 122 27.49 7.27 -3.97
C GLN A 122 27.59 8.30 -2.84
N GLY A 123 28.80 8.55 -2.38
CA GLY A 123 29.14 9.53 -1.37
C GLY A 123 29.27 10.92 -1.96
N TRP A 124 30.11 11.72 -1.32
CA TRP A 124 30.38 13.09 -1.74
C TRP A 124 31.29 13.10 -2.96
N PRO A 125 31.08 14.04 -3.90
CA PRO A 125 32.06 14.32 -4.94
C PRO A 125 33.43 14.66 -4.34
N ALA A 126 34.51 14.41 -5.08
CA ALA A 126 35.87 14.68 -4.62
C ALA A 126 36.18 16.18 -4.45
N ASP A 127 35.34 17.06 -4.99
CA ASP A 127 35.53 18.51 -5.05
C ASP A 127 34.62 19.29 -4.09
N VAL A 128 34.14 18.65 -3.02
CA VAL A 128 33.31 19.31 -1.98
C VAL A 128 34.09 20.44 -1.27
N LEU A 129 33.41 21.56 -1.02
CA LEU A 129 33.98 22.77 -0.44
C LEU A 129 34.21 22.72 1.10
N ARG A 130 34.15 21.54 1.71
CA ARG A 130 34.47 21.30 3.14
C ARG A 130 35.76 20.47 3.24
N SER A 131 36.73 20.97 3.99
CA SER A 131 38.08 20.38 4.12
C SER A 131 38.30 19.56 5.40
N ASP A 132 37.27 19.37 6.22
CA ASP A 132 37.37 18.71 7.53
C ASP A 132 36.86 17.26 7.54
N VAL A 133 36.06 16.85 6.55
CA VAL A 133 35.52 15.50 6.40
C VAL A 133 35.58 15.09 4.93
N ASP A 134 36.32 14.02 4.62
CA ASP A 134 36.43 13.51 3.24
C ASP A 134 35.13 12.85 2.77
N GLN A 135 34.52 12.01 3.62
CA GLN A 135 33.27 11.29 3.36
C GLN A 135 32.50 11.07 4.67
N PRO A 136 31.15 11.10 4.66
CA PRO A 136 30.36 10.92 5.87
C PRO A 136 30.32 9.44 6.27
N LEU A 137 30.51 9.13 7.56
CA LEU A 137 30.11 7.82 8.08
C LEU A 137 28.58 7.71 8.06
N VAL A 138 28.05 6.63 7.49
CA VAL A 138 26.62 6.33 7.41
C VAL A 138 26.30 5.16 8.34
N ARG A 139 25.38 5.37 9.27
CA ARG A 139 24.80 4.32 10.12
C ARG A 139 23.50 3.83 9.50
N VAL A 140 23.32 2.52 9.48
CA VAL A 140 22.13 1.85 8.96
C VAL A 140 21.39 1.22 10.12
N LEU A 141 20.13 1.58 10.29
CA LEU A 141 19.25 1.01 11.31
C LEU A 141 18.10 0.29 10.62
N ALA A 142 17.73 -0.89 11.12
CA ALA A 142 16.53 -1.62 10.77
C ALA A 142 15.60 -1.63 11.99
N ASP A 143 14.38 -1.09 11.84
CA ASP A 143 13.41 -0.90 12.93
C ASP A 143 14.06 -0.35 14.22
N GLN A 144 14.83 0.74 14.08
CA GLN A 144 15.58 1.42 15.15
C GLN A 144 16.78 0.65 15.74
N THR A 145 17.05 -0.56 15.28
CA THR A 145 18.23 -1.35 15.68
C THR A 145 19.36 -1.12 14.70
N GLU A 146 20.54 -0.70 15.17
CA GLU A 146 21.71 -0.53 14.29
C GLU A 146 22.19 -1.89 13.75
N VAL A 147 22.20 -2.05 12.43
CA VAL A 147 22.61 -3.29 11.75
C VAL A 147 23.98 -3.19 11.09
N GLY A 148 24.51 -1.97 10.95
CA GLY A 148 25.88 -1.75 10.52
C GLY A 148 26.17 -0.30 10.13
N THR A 149 27.42 -0.08 9.73
CA THR A 149 27.93 1.23 9.33
C THR A 149 28.83 1.09 8.11
N PHE A 150 28.84 2.10 7.24
CA PHE A 150 29.77 2.17 6.11
C PHE A 150 30.16 3.61 5.80
N THR A 151 31.29 3.80 5.13
CA THR A 151 31.71 5.08 4.55
C THR A 151 31.55 4.99 3.04
N PRO A 152 30.74 5.85 2.40
CA PRO A 152 30.50 5.79 0.97
C PRO A 152 31.73 6.26 0.19
N SER A 153 31.94 5.70 -1.01
CA SER A 153 32.94 6.18 -1.98
C SER A 153 32.37 7.33 -2.81
N SER A 154 33.22 8.19 -3.38
CA SER A 154 32.82 9.18 -4.39
C SER A 154 32.24 8.56 -5.67
N ASP A 155 32.49 7.26 -5.89
CA ASP A 155 31.94 6.48 -6.99
C ASP A 155 30.73 5.65 -6.54
N TRP A 156 29.88 5.28 -7.50
CA TRP A 156 28.78 4.34 -7.25
C TRP A 156 29.30 2.98 -6.81
N GLN A 157 28.93 2.58 -5.59
CA GLN A 157 29.28 1.27 -5.03
C GLN A 157 28.08 0.57 -4.42
N ARG A 158 28.22 -0.75 -4.28
CA ARG A 158 27.24 -1.61 -3.62
C ARG A 158 27.72 -1.90 -2.20
N TYR A 159 26.85 -1.68 -1.24
CA TYR A 159 27.08 -2.00 0.16
C TYR A 159 26.07 -3.04 0.59
N ASP A 160 26.57 -4.20 1.02
CA ASP A 160 25.76 -5.33 1.46
C ASP A 160 25.82 -5.42 2.99
N LEU A 161 24.66 -5.36 3.64
CA LEU A 161 24.50 -5.47 5.09
C LEU A 161 23.56 -6.63 5.41
N ARG A 162 23.81 -7.34 6.52
CA ARG A 162 22.92 -8.37 7.02
C ARG A 162 21.99 -7.77 8.07
N ILE A 163 20.68 -7.89 7.85
CA ILE A 163 19.65 -7.55 8.83
C ILE A 163 19.24 -8.86 9.52
N PRO A 164 19.60 -9.07 10.79
CA PRO A 164 19.17 -10.26 11.52
C PRO A 164 17.66 -10.23 11.73
N ALA A 165 17.03 -11.40 11.79
CA ALA A 165 15.60 -11.56 12.07
C ALA A 165 15.19 -10.89 13.40
N SER A 166 16.10 -10.82 14.37
CA SER A 166 15.88 -10.16 15.67
C SER A 166 15.78 -8.64 15.59
N ALA A 167 16.30 -8.02 14.52
CA ALA A 167 16.15 -6.58 14.29
C ALA A 167 14.81 -6.22 13.65
N GLN A 168 14.03 -7.20 13.18
CA GLN A 168 12.69 -6.96 12.63
C GLN A 168 11.65 -7.00 13.77
N VAL A 169 10.98 -5.88 14.01
CA VAL A 169 9.98 -5.75 15.08
C VAL A 169 8.57 -6.11 14.56
N GLY A 170 8.34 -5.98 13.26
CA GLY A 170 7.05 -6.22 12.63
C GLY A 170 7.14 -6.85 11.26
N SER A 171 6.01 -6.87 10.55
CA SER A 171 5.93 -7.35 9.16
C SER A 171 6.35 -6.32 8.11
N ASP A 172 6.44 -5.06 8.53
CA ASP A 172 6.98 -3.97 7.72
C ASP A 172 8.42 -3.75 8.17
N LEU A 173 9.30 -3.45 7.22
CA LEU A 173 10.71 -3.16 7.51
C LEU A 173 10.97 -1.68 7.26
N THR A 174 11.37 -0.95 8.30
CA THR A 174 11.83 0.43 8.19
C THR A 174 13.35 0.46 8.22
N ILE A 175 13.97 0.99 7.17
CA ILE A 175 15.42 1.21 7.11
C ILE A 175 15.69 2.69 7.27
N GLU A 176 16.49 3.06 8.25
CA GLU A 176 16.97 4.42 8.46
C GLU A 176 18.45 4.53 8.10
N LEU A 177 18.77 5.54 7.30
CA LEU A 177 20.14 5.95 7.01
C LEU A 177 20.42 7.24 7.78
N ARG A 178 21.48 7.25 8.58
CA ARG A 178 21.93 8.43 9.35
C ARG A 178 23.35 8.77 8.96
N SER A 179 23.51 9.91 8.29
CA SER A 179 24.81 10.43 7.88
C SER A 179 25.39 11.30 8.98
N SER A 180 26.65 11.07 9.35
CA SER A 180 27.36 11.87 10.36
C SER A 180 27.62 13.32 9.95
N ALA A 181 27.61 13.58 8.64
CA ALA A 181 27.77 14.91 8.08
C ALA A 181 26.98 15.05 6.77
N THR A 182 26.79 16.29 6.34
CA THR A 182 26.24 16.64 5.02
C THR A 182 27.11 17.70 4.35
N PHE A 183 27.03 17.84 3.03
CA PHE A 183 27.61 18.96 2.29
C PHE A 183 26.53 19.70 1.51
N THR A 184 26.77 20.98 1.22
CA THR A 184 25.88 21.78 0.36
C THR A 184 26.50 21.98 -1.01
N ASP A 185 27.80 22.30 -1.02
CA ASP A 185 28.45 22.91 -2.17
C ASP A 185 29.72 22.20 -2.64
N THR A 186 30.02 22.31 -3.94
CA THR A 186 31.24 21.80 -4.58
C THR A 186 31.93 22.88 -5.40
N LEU A 187 33.21 22.71 -5.69
CA LEU A 187 33.99 23.62 -6.52
C LEU A 187 33.42 23.74 -7.94
N THR A 188 32.89 22.64 -8.50
CA THR A 188 32.40 22.58 -9.88
C THR A 188 30.97 23.11 -10.04
N TYR A 189 30.08 22.83 -9.08
CA TYR A 189 28.62 23.05 -9.23
C TYR A 189 28.01 23.99 -8.19
N GLY A 190 28.84 24.86 -7.60
CA GLY A 190 28.52 26.06 -6.81
C GLY A 190 27.03 26.42 -6.60
N GLY A 191 26.61 26.59 -5.35
CA GLY A 191 25.37 27.32 -4.99
C GLY A 191 24.12 26.49 -4.75
N ASP A 192 24.22 25.17 -4.58
CA ASP A 192 23.09 24.35 -4.13
C ASP A 192 22.95 24.39 -2.59
N PRO A 193 21.86 24.97 -2.04
CA PRO A 193 21.70 25.12 -0.60
C PRO A 193 21.28 23.82 0.11
N ARG A 194 21.04 22.72 -0.62
CA ARG A 194 20.56 21.45 -0.06
C ARG A 194 21.66 20.76 0.76
N PRO A 195 21.46 20.47 2.07
CA PRO A 195 22.39 19.64 2.84
C PRO A 195 22.26 18.17 2.44
N LYS A 196 23.22 17.66 1.67
CA LYS A 196 23.26 16.33 1.07
C LYS A 196 24.09 15.37 1.92
N GLY A 197 23.52 14.23 2.29
CA GLY A 197 24.23 13.17 3.02
C GLY A 197 24.91 12.19 2.07
N LEU A 198 24.15 11.26 1.50
CA LEU A 198 24.60 10.30 0.49
C LEU A 198 23.62 10.27 -0.67
N ARG A 199 24.06 9.79 -1.83
CA ARG A 199 23.22 9.61 -3.01
C ARG A 199 22.81 8.15 -3.13
N LEU A 200 21.52 7.90 -3.31
CA LEU A 200 20.95 6.57 -3.45
C LEU A 200 20.39 6.36 -4.86
N SER A 201 20.68 5.21 -5.47
CA SER A 201 20.10 4.81 -6.75
C SER A 201 19.20 3.59 -6.64
N GLU A 202 19.54 2.64 -5.75
CA GLU A 202 18.78 1.40 -5.60
C GLU A 202 18.89 0.85 -4.17
N VAL A 203 17.76 0.31 -3.70
CA VAL A 203 17.64 -0.49 -2.47
C VAL A 203 17.14 -1.86 -2.87
N ARG A 204 17.81 -2.91 -2.41
CA ARG A 204 17.37 -4.29 -2.61
C ARG A 204 17.41 -5.05 -1.30
N VAL A 205 16.40 -5.87 -1.09
CA VAL A 205 16.33 -6.82 0.01
C VAL A 205 16.10 -8.21 -0.56
N ALA A 206 16.85 -9.17 -0.04
CA ALA A 206 16.78 -10.58 -0.39
C ALA A 206 16.93 -11.42 0.89
N PRO A 207 16.57 -12.71 0.89
CA PRO A 207 16.96 -13.61 1.98
C PRO A 207 18.49 -13.62 2.12
N ALA A 208 19.01 -13.51 3.34
CA ALA A 208 20.44 -13.69 3.60
C ALA A 208 20.86 -15.16 3.46
N ASP A 209 20.01 -16.06 3.96
CA ASP A 209 20.22 -17.50 3.93
C ASP A 209 19.03 -18.20 3.26
N ASN A 210 19.32 -19.24 2.47
CA ASN A 210 18.30 -19.97 1.71
C ASN A 210 17.87 -21.24 2.47
N HIS A 211 17.10 -21.07 3.54
CA HIS A 211 16.56 -22.19 4.30
C HIS A 211 15.31 -22.78 3.60
N LEU A 212 15.46 -23.96 3.01
CA LEU A 212 14.38 -24.64 2.27
C LEU A 212 13.17 -25.08 3.14
N ILE A 213 13.33 -25.12 4.47
CA ILE A 213 12.32 -25.64 5.43
C ILE A 213 11.87 -24.55 6.43
N ALA A 214 12.35 -23.31 6.27
CA ALA A 214 11.94 -22.23 7.19
C ALA A 214 10.47 -21.86 6.97
N VAL A 215 9.72 -21.78 8.06
CA VAL A 215 8.35 -21.28 8.07
C VAL A 215 8.38 -19.84 8.52
N TYR A 216 8.02 -18.92 7.63
CA TYR A 216 8.00 -17.50 7.93
C TYR A 216 6.59 -17.06 8.37
N PRO A 217 6.47 -16.28 9.46
CA PRO A 217 5.19 -15.69 9.84
C PRO A 217 4.69 -14.76 8.72
N PRO A 218 3.42 -14.90 8.29
CA PRO A 218 2.88 -14.04 7.26
C PRO A 218 2.66 -12.62 7.79
N ALA A 219 2.78 -11.62 6.92
CA ALA A 219 2.29 -10.28 7.23
C ALA A 219 0.76 -10.31 7.27
N TRP A 220 0.17 -10.39 8.46
CA TRP A 220 -1.28 -10.47 8.63
C TRP A 220 -2.02 -9.27 8.04
N SER A 221 -1.39 -8.10 8.01
CA SER A 221 -1.88 -6.92 7.30
C SER A 221 -2.10 -7.18 5.81
N ALA A 222 -1.13 -7.76 5.10
CA ALA A 222 -1.28 -8.11 3.69
C ALA A 222 -2.29 -9.24 3.45
N VAL A 223 -2.31 -10.26 4.32
CA VAL A 223 -3.30 -11.34 4.24
C VAL A 223 -4.71 -10.78 4.41
N TRP A 224 -4.90 -9.86 5.36
CA TRP A 224 -6.19 -9.20 5.56
C TRP A 224 -6.57 -8.30 4.38
N LEU A 225 -5.63 -7.50 3.87
CA LEU A 225 -5.84 -6.69 2.67
C LEU A 225 -6.24 -7.57 1.47
N LEU A 226 -5.60 -8.72 1.29
CA LEU A 226 -5.97 -9.68 0.25
C LEU A 226 -7.40 -10.21 0.46
N CYS A 227 -7.79 -10.55 1.69
CA CYS A 227 -9.14 -10.98 2.02
C CYS A 227 -10.20 -9.91 1.71
N VAL A 228 -9.94 -8.66 2.10
CA VAL A 228 -10.86 -7.54 1.84
C VAL A 228 -10.93 -7.26 0.33
N ASN A 229 -9.81 -7.26 -0.39
CA ASN A 229 -9.79 -7.13 -1.85
C ASN A 229 -10.57 -8.26 -2.53
N ALA A 230 -10.38 -9.51 -2.09
CA ALA A 230 -11.11 -10.67 -2.61
C ALA A 230 -12.62 -10.53 -2.39
N LEU A 231 -13.03 -10.07 -1.22
CA LEU A 231 -14.42 -9.78 -0.89
C LEU A 231 -15.00 -8.68 -1.80
N LEU A 232 -14.31 -7.54 -1.93
CA LEU A 232 -14.77 -6.43 -2.77
C LEU A 232 -14.87 -6.83 -4.24
N LEU A 233 -13.86 -7.55 -4.74
CA LEU A 233 -13.87 -8.09 -6.10
C LEU A 233 -15.05 -9.03 -6.30
N TYR A 234 -15.28 -9.97 -5.38
CA TYR A 234 -16.41 -10.89 -5.45
C TYR A 234 -17.77 -10.15 -5.45
N LEU A 235 -17.93 -9.14 -4.59
CA LEU A 235 -19.16 -8.32 -4.53
C LEU A 235 -19.37 -7.49 -5.80
N LEU A 236 -18.29 -6.95 -6.37
CA LEU A 236 -18.32 -6.23 -7.64
C LEU A 236 -18.72 -7.17 -8.78
N LEU A 237 -18.09 -8.34 -8.88
CA LEU A 237 -18.41 -9.35 -9.88
C LEU A 237 -19.84 -9.90 -9.71
N ARG A 238 -20.34 -9.99 -8.47
CA ARG A 238 -21.73 -10.34 -8.19
C ARG A 238 -22.72 -9.34 -8.78
N ARG A 239 -22.35 -8.07 -8.83
CA ARG A 239 -23.16 -7.01 -9.42
C ARG A 239 -23.09 -7.01 -10.96
N LEU A 240 -21.93 -7.34 -11.51
CA LEU A 240 -21.69 -7.29 -12.97
C LEU A 240 -22.15 -8.56 -13.70
N PHE A 241 -22.04 -9.73 -13.06
CA PHE A 241 -22.29 -11.02 -13.71
C PHE A 241 -23.41 -11.80 -13.02
N ALA A 242 -24.34 -12.34 -13.81
CA ALA A 242 -25.43 -13.19 -13.31
C ALA A 242 -24.94 -14.62 -12.98
N ALA A 243 -24.00 -15.15 -13.78
CA ALA A 243 -23.52 -16.52 -13.65
C ALA A 243 -22.66 -16.74 -12.40
N ALA A 244 -23.10 -17.64 -11.51
CA ALA A 244 -22.33 -18.08 -10.34
C ALA A 244 -20.90 -18.56 -10.66
N PRO A 245 -20.67 -19.50 -11.60
CA PRO A 245 -19.34 -20.04 -11.81
C PRO A 245 -18.33 -18.97 -12.25
N LEU A 246 -18.73 -18.10 -13.17
CA LEU A 246 -17.86 -17.03 -13.68
C LEU A 246 -17.34 -16.10 -12.58
N ARG A 247 -18.21 -15.73 -11.64
CA ARG A 247 -17.85 -14.87 -10.49
C ARG A 247 -16.77 -15.51 -9.62
N TYR A 248 -16.90 -16.81 -9.34
CA TYR A 248 -15.88 -17.54 -8.56
C TYR A 248 -14.58 -17.64 -9.30
N THR A 249 -14.62 -18.10 -10.55
CA THR A 249 -13.41 -18.29 -11.34
C THR A 249 -12.60 -16.99 -11.44
N LEU A 250 -13.26 -15.87 -11.76
CA LEU A 250 -12.58 -14.57 -11.85
C LEU A 250 -12.04 -14.10 -10.49
N THR A 251 -12.77 -14.34 -9.39
CA THR A 251 -12.28 -13.99 -8.04
C THR A 251 -11.07 -14.84 -7.67
N MET A 252 -11.10 -16.14 -7.93
CA MET A 252 -9.99 -17.07 -7.66
C MET A 252 -8.75 -16.70 -8.47
N VAL A 253 -8.92 -16.35 -9.75
CA VAL A 253 -7.83 -15.86 -10.60
C VAL A 253 -7.26 -14.56 -10.04
N GLY A 254 -8.09 -13.60 -9.63
CA GLY A 254 -7.64 -12.36 -8.97
C GLY A 254 -6.82 -12.61 -7.70
N VAL A 255 -7.34 -13.47 -6.81
CA VAL A 255 -6.65 -13.87 -5.56
C VAL A 255 -5.33 -14.59 -5.87
N GLY A 256 -5.33 -15.51 -6.83
CA GLY A 256 -4.14 -16.25 -7.26
C GLY A 256 -3.06 -15.33 -7.81
N MET A 257 -3.41 -14.38 -8.69
CA MET A 257 -2.46 -13.39 -9.23
C MET A 257 -1.88 -12.50 -8.12
N ALA A 258 -2.71 -12.04 -7.18
CA ALA A 258 -2.25 -11.27 -6.03
C ALA A 258 -1.31 -12.09 -5.13
N GLY A 259 -1.62 -13.36 -4.89
CA GLY A 259 -0.75 -14.29 -4.16
C GLY A 259 0.61 -14.51 -4.83
N VAL A 260 0.63 -14.72 -6.15
CA VAL A 260 1.88 -14.82 -6.92
C VAL A 260 2.68 -13.52 -6.82
N GLY A 261 2.03 -12.37 -6.89
CA GLY A 261 2.69 -11.08 -6.71
C GLY A 261 3.28 -10.90 -5.31
N LEU A 262 2.57 -11.34 -4.25
CA LEU A 262 3.09 -11.34 -2.88
C LEU A 262 4.30 -12.27 -2.71
N ALA A 263 4.38 -13.34 -3.50
CA ALA A 263 5.50 -14.27 -3.48
C ALA A 263 6.73 -13.74 -4.24
N LEU A 264 6.54 -13.09 -5.39
CA LEU A 264 7.63 -12.71 -6.30
C LEU A 264 8.10 -11.26 -6.16
N VAL A 265 7.17 -10.35 -5.89
CA VAL A 265 7.42 -8.90 -5.90
C VAL A 265 6.77 -8.27 -4.66
N ARG A 266 7.06 -8.89 -3.50
CA ARG A 266 6.30 -8.74 -2.25
C ARG A 266 6.06 -7.28 -1.85
N VAL A 267 7.13 -6.50 -1.80
CA VAL A 267 7.09 -5.08 -1.40
C VAL A 267 6.16 -4.27 -2.30
N TRP A 268 6.20 -4.51 -3.62
CA TRP A 268 5.34 -3.84 -4.59
C TRP A 268 3.89 -4.30 -4.48
N MET A 269 3.66 -5.61 -4.28
CA MET A 269 2.31 -6.13 -4.13
C MET A 269 1.63 -5.63 -2.84
N GLY A 270 2.39 -5.47 -1.75
CA GLY A 270 1.90 -4.84 -0.52
C GLY A 270 1.31 -3.45 -0.77
N ALA A 271 2.00 -2.62 -1.55
CA ALA A 271 1.49 -1.31 -1.97
C ALA A 271 0.33 -1.41 -2.97
N ALA A 272 0.41 -2.32 -3.94
CA ALA A 272 -0.62 -2.53 -4.96
C ALA A 272 -1.95 -2.99 -4.36
N LEU A 273 -1.95 -3.78 -3.27
CA LEU A 273 -3.16 -4.21 -2.57
C LEU A 273 -3.94 -3.04 -1.95
N LEU A 274 -3.25 -1.99 -1.48
CA LEU A 274 -3.89 -0.78 -0.96
C LEU A 274 -4.52 0.06 -2.08
N VAL A 275 -3.83 0.16 -3.21
CA VAL A 275 -4.38 0.81 -4.42
C VAL A 275 -5.60 0.03 -4.93
N ALA A 276 -5.49 -1.31 -5.02
CA ALA A 276 -6.58 -2.18 -5.43
C ALA A 276 -7.79 -2.06 -4.50
N LEU A 277 -7.58 -1.98 -3.18
CA LEU A 277 -8.64 -1.79 -2.19
C LEU A 277 -9.44 -0.52 -2.49
N THR A 278 -8.72 0.58 -2.75
CA THR A 278 -9.32 1.89 -3.04
C THR A 278 -10.08 1.85 -4.37
N VAL A 279 -9.47 1.32 -5.43
CA VAL A 279 -10.08 1.22 -6.76
C VAL A 279 -11.33 0.32 -6.73
N LEU A 280 -11.25 -0.87 -6.13
CA LEU A 280 -12.39 -1.78 -6.01
C LEU A 280 -13.50 -1.17 -5.14
N GLY A 281 -13.15 -0.46 -4.08
CA GLY A 281 -14.10 0.29 -3.26
C GLY A 281 -14.88 1.33 -4.07
N ILE A 282 -14.16 2.16 -4.85
CA ILE A 282 -14.77 3.16 -5.74
C ILE A 282 -15.66 2.49 -6.79
N LEU A 283 -15.17 1.44 -7.46
CA LEU A 283 -15.94 0.71 -8.46
C LEU A 283 -17.21 0.10 -7.88
N LEU A 284 -17.14 -0.43 -6.65
CA LEU A 284 -18.30 -0.97 -5.95
C LEU A 284 -19.32 0.13 -5.63
N LEU A 285 -18.87 1.29 -5.13
CA LEU A 285 -19.74 2.45 -4.89
C LEU A 285 -20.45 2.90 -6.18
N VAL A 286 -19.73 2.96 -7.30
CA VAL A 286 -20.30 3.31 -8.61
C VAL A 286 -21.31 2.25 -9.07
N ALA A 287 -20.98 0.96 -8.94
CA ALA A 287 -21.84 -0.14 -9.35
C ALA A 287 -23.13 -0.26 -8.51
N TRP A 288 -23.09 0.17 -7.26
CA TRP A 288 -24.21 0.15 -6.30
C TRP A 288 -24.85 1.53 -6.08
N ARG A 289 -24.46 2.56 -6.86
CA ARG A 289 -24.92 3.95 -6.68
C ARG A 289 -26.42 4.10 -6.58
N GLY A 290 -27.19 3.35 -7.37
CA GLY A 290 -28.65 3.43 -7.39
C GLY A 290 -29.26 2.99 -6.06
N GLU A 291 -28.84 1.85 -5.54
CA GLU A 291 -29.32 1.28 -4.28
C GLU A 291 -28.84 2.10 -3.07
N LEU A 292 -27.61 2.60 -3.12
CA LEU A 292 -27.08 3.50 -2.10
C LEU A 292 -27.89 4.81 -2.03
N LEU A 293 -28.22 5.40 -3.19
CA LEU A 293 -29.04 6.61 -3.23
C LEU A 293 -30.48 6.37 -2.78
N THR A 294 -31.08 5.21 -3.05
CA THR A 294 -32.43 4.90 -2.54
C THR A 294 -32.42 4.70 -1.03
N LEU A 295 -31.43 3.99 -0.48
CA LEU A 295 -31.24 3.85 0.96
C LEU A 295 -31.01 5.20 1.63
N LEU A 296 -30.16 6.04 1.05
CA LEU A 296 -29.90 7.39 1.56
C LEU A 296 -31.17 8.25 1.54
N ARG A 297 -31.93 8.25 0.44
CA ARG A 297 -33.21 8.95 0.36
C ARG A 297 -34.23 8.42 1.36
N ALA A 298 -34.29 7.11 1.57
CA ALA A 298 -35.17 6.49 2.56
C ALA A 298 -34.77 6.89 3.99
N LEU A 299 -33.47 6.93 4.28
CA LEU A 299 -32.92 7.39 5.56
C LEU A 299 -33.29 8.86 5.82
N VAL A 300 -33.06 9.74 4.85
CA VAL A 300 -33.41 11.18 4.94
C VAL A 300 -34.92 11.37 5.10
N ARG A 301 -35.74 10.61 4.37
CA ARG A 301 -37.21 10.66 4.52
C ARG A 301 -37.65 10.22 5.91
N ARG A 302 -37.08 9.14 6.47
CA ARG A 302 -37.40 8.70 7.84
C ARG A 302 -36.97 9.73 8.90
N TYR A 303 -35.80 10.33 8.70
CA TYR A 303 -35.28 11.37 9.58
C TYR A 303 -36.16 12.63 9.56
N THR A 304 -36.49 13.14 8.37
CA THR A 304 -37.38 14.31 8.21
C THR A 304 -38.81 14.07 8.70
N GLN A 305 -39.27 12.82 8.71
CA GLN A 305 -40.58 12.44 9.24
C GLN A 305 -40.60 12.21 10.77
N GLY A 306 -39.50 12.45 11.48
CA GLY A 306 -39.42 12.26 12.94
C GLY A 306 -39.64 10.81 13.39
N ARG A 307 -39.64 9.85 12.46
CA ARG A 307 -39.87 8.43 12.74
C ARG A 307 -38.55 7.76 13.07
N GLY A 308 -38.13 7.94 14.32
CA GLY A 308 -37.32 6.99 15.08
C GLY A 308 -36.13 6.38 14.36
N LEU A 309 -35.09 7.18 14.12
CA LEU A 309 -33.75 6.71 14.42
C LEU A 309 -33.34 7.52 15.64
N GLY A 310 -33.20 6.86 16.81
CA GLY A 310 -32.80 7.57 18.03
C GLY A 310 -31.60 8.45 17.71
N TYR A 311 -31.72 9.76 17.95
CA TYR A 311 -30.71 10.74 17.54
C TYR A 311 -29.30 10.36 18.02
N GLY A 312 -29.20 9.68 19.17
CA GLY A 312 -27.96 9.09 19.67
C GLY A 312 -27.39 7.95 18.83
N LEU A 313 -28.21 7.13 18.18
CA LEU A 313 -27.78 6.01 17.33
C LEU A 313 -27.33 6.51 15.95
N VAL A 314 -27.96 7.56 15.42
CA VAL A 314 -27.50 8.26 14.21
C VAL A 314 -26.22 9.03 14.49
N ALA A 315 -26.15 9.74 15.62
CA ALA A 315 -24.93 10.42 16.04
C ALA A 315 -23.79 9.43 16.31
N ALA A 316 -24.06 8.28 16.93
CA ALA A 316 -23.08 7.22 17.13
C ALA A 316 -22.64 6.57 15.82
N ALA A 317 -23.55 6.32 14.88
CA ALA A 317 -23.20 5.80 13.56
C ALA A 317 -22.42 6.82 12.73
N LEU A 318 -22.76 8.11 12.80
CA LEU A 318 -22.00 9.19 12.18
C LEU A 318 -20.63 9.34 12.83
N LEU A 319 -20.55 9.36 14.16
CA LEU A 319 -19.30 9.40 14.92
C LEU A 319 -18.42 8.19 14.59
N TRP A 320 -18.99 7.00 14.55
CA TRP A 320 -18.31 5.77 14.17
C TRP A 320 -17.86 5.81 12.72
N PHE A 321 -18.70 6.30 11.80
CA PHE A 321 -18.36 6.44 10.39
C PHE A 321 -17.26 7.48 10.20
N THR A 322 -17.33 8.64 10.85
CA THR A 322 -16.27 9.65 10.86
C THR A 322 -15.01 9.12 11.51
N PHE A 323 -15.09 8.40 12.62
CA PHE A 323 -13.92 7.81 13.29
C PHE A 323 -13.27 6.72 12.42
N SER A 324 -14.09 5.85 11.82
CA SER A 324 -13.67 4.80 10.89
C SER A 324 -13.20 5.36 9.56
N LEU A 325 -13.59 6.58 9.19
CA LEU A 325 -13.05 7.33 8.06
C LEU A 325 -11.79 8.09 8.46
N ILE A 326 -11.69 8.60 9.70
CA ILE A 326 -10.54 9.36 10.19
C ILE A 326 -9.30 8.47 10.22
N ALA A 327 -9.38 7.19 10.61
CA ALA A 327 -8.20 6.31 10.58
C ALA A 327 -7.62 6.07 9.17
N PRO A 328 -8.42 5.70 8.15
CA PRO A 328 -7.93 5.60 6.78
C PRO A 328 -7.69 6.97 6.13
N LEU A 329 -8.42 8.04 6.48
CA LEU A 329 -8.20 9.40 5.97
C LEU A 329 -7.02 10.11 6.62
N SER A 330 -6.68 9.79 7.87
CA SER A 330 -5.45 10.27 8.52
C SER A 330 -4.26 9.53 7.96
N TRP A 331 -4.39 8.22 7.68
CA TRP A 331 -3.43 7.45 6.89
C TRP A 331 -3.32 7.99 5.45
N LEU A 332 -4.44 8.31 4.79
CA LEU A 332 -4.48 8.98 3.48
C LEU A 332 -4.05 10.46 3.57
N GLY A 333 -4.10 11.10 4.73
CA GLY A 333 -3.65 12.48 4.94
C GLY A 333 -2.14 12.53 5.19
N SER A 334 -1.61 11.54 5.91
CA SER A 334 -0.18 11.36 6.14
C SER A 334 0.54 10.70 4.96
N GLN A 335 -0.15 9.92 4.12
CA GLN A 335 0.44 9.18 2.99
C GLN A 335 -0.34 9.23 1.65
N GLY A 336 -1.66 9.46 1.67
CA GLY A 336 -2.59 9.23 0.55
C GLY A 336 -2.84 10.37 -0.44
N GLY A 337 -2.90 11.64 -0.01
CA GLY A 337 -2.95 12.80 -0.93
C GLY A 337 -1.68 12.90 -1.75
N THR A 338 -0.58 12.44 -1.15
CA THR A 338 0.69 12.23 -1.81
C THR A 338 0.73 10.98 -2.68
N LEU A 339 -0.02 9.90 -2.43
CA LEU A 339 0.04 8.66 -3.23
C LEU A 339 -0.36 8.85 -4.70
N PHE A 340 -1.39 9.65 -5.01
CA PHE A 340 -1.79 9.90 -6.41
C PHE A 340 -0.76 10.74 -7.16
N TRP A 341 -0.20 11.78 -6.54
CA TRP A 341 0.80 12.66 -7.14
C TRP A 341 2.24 12.13 -7.04
N ARG A 342 2.54 11.21 -6.12
CA ARG A 342 3.86 10.56 -5.96
C ARG A 342 4.04 9.32 -6.84
N VAL A 343 2.96 8.75 -7.38
CA VAL A 343 3.06 7.63 -8.34
C VAL A 343 3.40 8.14 -9.74
N PHE A 344 3.14 9.41 -10.08
CA PHE A 344 3.56 9.98 -11.35
C PHE A 344 5.05 10.32 -11.34
N PRO A 345 5.83 9.92 -12.37
CA PRO A 345 7.18 10.41 -12.55
C PRO A 345 7.15 11.90 -12.90
N ASP A 346 8.07 12.68 -12.35
CA ASP A 346 8.19 14.13 -12.64
C ASP A 346 8.47 14.42 -14.12
N SER A 347 8.71 13.40 -14.96
CA SER A 347 8.99 13.52 -16.40
C SER A 347 7.83 14.03 -17.27
N LEU A 348 6.72 14.47 -16.68
CA LEU A 348 5.58 15.09 -17.37
C LEU A 348 5.30 16.52 -16.89
N LEU A 349 6.12 17.05 -15.98
CA LEU A 349 6.16 18.45 -15.55
C LEU A 349 7.51 19.07 -15.95
#